data_AF-A0AAD7VXU1-F1
#
_entry.id   AF-A0AAD7VXU1-F1
#
_cell.length_a   1.000
_cell.length_b   1.000
_cell.length_c   1.000
_cell.angle_alpha   90.00
_cell.angle_beta   90.00
_cell.angle_gamma   90.00
#
_symmetry.space_group_name_H-M   'P 1'
#
loop_
_entity.id
_entity.type
_entity.pdbx_description
1 polymer ?
#
loop_
_entity_poly.entity_id
_entity_poly.type
_entity_poly.pdbx_seq_one_letter_code
_entity_poly.pdbx_strand_id
1 'polypeptide(L)'
;MLAVAESFYAELFSRRVCDPAAEARLLACVSARLGAEEAQAMEADVTLEEVREALMALRDGRAPGHDGLPKEFYAAFWHLLGPDLLEVYRTLLKRGALSASMRPCTPA
;
A
#
# COMPACT_ATOMS: atom_id res chain seq x y z
N MET A 1 26.78 -2.60 -18.33
CA MET A 1 25.33 -2.34 -18.43
C MET A 1 24.64 -2.38 -17.07
N LEU A 2 24.81 -3.45 -16.26
CA LEU A 2 24.23 -3.52 -14.91
C LEU A 2 24.67 -2.36 -13.98
N ALA A 3 25.96 -2.06 -13.92
CA ALA A 3 26.47 -0.97 -13.07
C ALA A 3 25.91 0.43 -13.41
N VAL A 4 25.57 0.68 -14.68
CA VAL A 4 24.96 1.96 -15.11
C VAL A 4 23.49 2.03 -14.66
N ALA A 5 22.78 0.91 -14.75
CA ALA A 5 21.41 0.83 -14.25
C ALA A 5 21.36 0.96 -12.72
N GLU A 6 22.27 0.30 -12.02
CA GLU A 6 22.39 0.39 -10.56
C GLU A 6 22.66 1.82 -10.10
N SER A 7 23.66 2.50 -10.67
CA SER A 7 23.96 3.90 -10.30
C SER A 7 22.79 4.83 -10.62
N PHE A 8 22.15 4.65 -11.77
CA PHE A 8 21.00 5.47 -12.17
C PHE A 8 19.82 5.32 -11.21
N TYR A 9 19.42 4.08 -10.88
CA TYR A 9 18.27 3.87 -10.00
C TYR A 9 18.60 4.18 -8.53
N ALA A 10 19.83 3.96 -8.08
CA ALA A 10 20.28 4.40 -6.76
C ALA A 10 20.16 5.92 -6.62
N GLU A 11 20.56 6.68 -7.64
CA GLU A 11 20.40 8.14 -7.66
C GLU A 11 18.93 8.56 -7.79
N LEU A 12 18.17 7.92 -8.68
CA LEU A 12 16.77 8.25 -8.95
C LEU A 12 15.88 8.08 -7.70
N PHE A 13 16.10 7.01 -6.93
CA PHE A 13 15.37 6.71 -5.70
C PHE A 13 16.04 7.24 -4.44
N SER A 14 17.15 7.99 -4.57
CA SER A 14 17.77 8.67 -3.43
C SER A 14 16.86 9.78 -2.89
N ARG A 15 16.98 10.03 -1.58
CA ARG A 15 16.26 11.12 -0.93
C ARG A 15 16.78 12.46 -1.46
N ARG A 16 15.93 13.25 -2.11
CA ARG A 16 16.23 14.62 -2.54
C ARG A 16 15.64 15.63 -1.55
N VAL A 17 16.31 16.76 -1.40
CA VAL A 17 15.77 17.88 -0.62
C VAL A 17 14.64 18.49 -1.42
N CYS A 18 13.43 18.48 -0.84
CA CYS A 18 12.29 19.22 -1.38
C CYS A 18 12.37 20.65 -0.86
N ASP A 19 12.18 21.66 -1.71
CA ASP A 19 12.02 23.06 -1.27
C ASP A 19 10.68 23.19 -0.52
N PRO A 20 10.69 23.42 0.82
CA PRO A 20 9.46 23.49 1.60
C PRO A 20 8.54 24.63 1.14
N ALA A 21 9.11 25.70 0.58
CA ALA A 21 8.33 26.81 0.06
C ALA A 21 7.63 26.44 -1.25
N ALA A 22 8.28 25.67 -2.13
CA ALA A 22 7.66 25.13 -3.33
C ALA A 22 6.55 24.12 -3.01
N GLU A 23 6.78 23.25 -2.04
CA GLU A 23 5.78 22.30 -1.54
C GLU A 23 4.56 23.03 -0.99
N ALA A 24 4.75 24.01 -0.09
CA ALA A 24 3.66 24.79 0.47
C ALA A 24 2.86 25.55 -0.60
N ARG A 25 3.54 26.16 -1.59
CA ARG A 25 2.88 26.82 -2.72
C ARG A 25 2.03 25.83 -3.53
N LEU A 26 2.55 24.64 -3.79
CA LEU A 26 1.83 23.61 -4.56
C LEU A 26 0.62 23.07 -3.79
N LEU A 27 0.78 22.77 -2.50
CA LEU A 27 -0.32 22.30 -1.65
C LEU A 27 -1.39 23.37 -1.43
N ALA A 28 -1.02 24.67 -1.42
CA ALA A 28 -1.96 25.77 -1.36
C ALA A 28 -2.89 25.85 -2.58
N CYS A 29 -2.46 25.33 -3.74
CA CYS A 29 -3.31 25.25 -4.93
C CYS A 29 -4.41 24.17 -4.81
N VAL A 30 -4.27 23.22 -3.88
CA VAL A 30 -5.29 22.19 -3.63
C VAL A 30 -6.35 22.81 -2.74
N SER A 31 -7.53 23.10 -3.30
CA SER A 31 -8.67 23.68 -2.57
C SER A 31 -9.70 22.64 -2.12
N ALA A 32 -9.75 21.47 -2.76
CA ALA A 32 -10.66 20.38 -2.40
C ALA A 32 -10.31 19.81 -1.03
N ARG A 33 -11.29 19.71 -0.14
CA ARG A 33 -11.18 19.10 1.19
C ARG A 33 -12.37 18.18 1.40
N LEU A 34 -12.13 17.08 2.10
CA LEU A 34 -13.20 16.21 2.57
C LEU A 34 -14.07 16.96 3.59
N GLY A 35 -15.36 16.65 3.60
CA GLY A 35 -16.25 17.01 4.71
C GLY A 35 -15.80 16.31 6.00
N ALA A 36 -16.26 16.81 7.14
CA ALA A 36 -15.90 16.23 8.44
C ALA A 36 -16.33 14.76 8.56
N GLU A 37 -17.50 14.41 8.03
CA GLU A 37 -18.00 13.02 8.03
C GLU A 37 -17.16 12.09 7.15
N GLU A 38 -16.78 12.55 5.96
CA GLU A 38 -15.94 11.78 5.03
C GLU A 38 -14.55 11.57 5.60
N ALA A 39 -13.96 12.61 6.21
CA ALA A 39 -12.69 12.51 6.91
C ALA A 39 -12.76 11.49 8.05
N GLN A 40 -13.81 11.55 8.87
CA GLN A 40 -14.00 10.60 9.96
C GLN A 40 -14.19 9.16 9.45
N ALA A 41 -14.87 8.97 8.32
CA ALA A 41 -15.02 7.66 7.69
C ALA A 41 -13.67 7.12 7.19
N MET A 42 -12.81 7.98 6.64
CA MET A 42 -11.46 7.59 6.19
C MET A 42 -10.50 7.25 7.35
N GLU A 43 -10.79 7.72 8.56
CA GLU A 43 -10.04 7.37 9.77
C GLU A 43 -10.58 6.13 10.50
N ALA A 44 -11.70 5.56 10.04
CA ALA A 44 -12.29 4.37 10.65
C ALA A 44 -11.44 3.12 10.41
N ASP A 45 -11.61 2.11 11.28
CA ASP A 45 -10.97 0.80 11.09
C ASP A 45 -11.51 0.14 9.80
N VAL A 46 -10.59 -0.32 8.94
CA VAL A 46 -10.93 -1.07 7.72
C VAL A 46 -11.87 -2.23 8.05
N THR A 47 -12.86 -2.46 7.19
CA THR A 47 -13.91 -3.47 7.33
C THR A 47 -13.62 -4.71 6.49
N LEU A 48 -14.29 -5.82 6.83
CA LEU A 48 -14.17 -7.06 6.04
C LEU A 48 -14.64 -6.87 4.60
N GLU A 49 -15.68 -6.07 4.40
CA GLU A 49 -16.25 -5.82 3.08
C GLU A 49 -15.30 -5.01 2.20
N GLU A 50 -14.66 -3.96 2.74
CA GLU A 50 -13.67 -3.18 2.00
C GLU A 50 -12.49 -4.04 1.54
N VAL A 51 -12.01 -4.96 2.40
CA VAL A 51 -10.93 -5.89 2.01
C VAL A 51 -11.41 -6.85 0.92
N ARG A 52 -12.66 -7.33 1.01
CA ARG A 52 -13.25 -8.21 -0.02
C ARG A 52 -13.38 -7.49 -1.35
N GLU A 53 -13.94 -6.28 -1.36
CA GLU A 53 -14.12 -5.48 -2.55
C GLU A 53 -12.78 -5.14 -3.20
N ALA A 54 -11.78 -4.76 -2.41
CA ALA A 54 -10.42 -4.53 -2.89
C ALA A 54 -9.82 -5.78 -3.54
N LEU A 55 -9.98 -6.96 -2.91
CA LEU A 55 -9.51 -8.22 -3.48
C LEU A 55 -10.19 -8.56 -4.82
N MET A 56 -11.50 -8.35 -4.91
CA MET A 56 -12.26 -8.63 -6.13
C MET A 56 -11.97 -7.64 -7.25
N ALA A 57 -11.66 -6.38 -6.92
CA ALA A 57 -11.30 -5.33 -7.88
C ALA A 57 -9.91 -5.53 -8.53
N LEU A 58 -9.03 -6.33 -7.92
CA LEU A 58 -7.74 -6.67 -8.54
C LEU A 58 -7.95 -7.39 -9.87
N ARG A 59 -7.04 -7.20 -10.83
CA ARG A 59 -7.11 -7.89 -12.13
C ARG A 59 -6.66 -9.35 -12.00
N ASP A 60 -7.33 -10.26 -12.70
CA ASP A 60 -6.94 -11.68 -12.79
C ASP A 60 -5.58 -11.84 -13.52
N GLY A 61 -4.90 -12.95 -13.25
CA GLY A 61 -3.66 -13.35 -13.94
C GLY A 61 -2.47 -12.43 -13.68
N ARG A 62 -2.48 -11.69 -12.56
CA ARG A 62 -1.33 -10.89 -12.13
C ARG A 62 -0.29 -11.79 -11.48
N ALA A 63 0.99 -11.41 -11.63
CA ALA A 63 2.07 -12.12 -10.96
C ALA A 63 1.84 -12.13 -9.43
N PRO A 64 2.06 -13.27 -8.76
CA PRO A 64 1.89 -13.37 -7.32
C PRO A 64 2.90 -12.51 -6.56
N GLY A 65 2.60 -12.26 -5.29
CA GLY A 65 3.51 -11.56 -4.39
C GLY A 65 4.71 -12.41 -3.98
N HIS A 66 5.42 -11.98 -2.93
CA HIS A 66 6.55 -12.74 -2.36
C HIS A 66 6.14 -14.13 -1.84
N ASP A 67 4.85 -14.30 -1.56
CA ASP A 67 4.23 -15.53 -1.05
C ASP A 67 3.98 -16.57 -2.14
N GLY A 68 4.09 -16.20 -3.41
CA GLY A 68 3.80 -17.07 -4.54
C GLY A 68 2.31 -17.37 -4.75
N LEU A 69 1.41 -16.73 -3.99
CA LEU A 69 -0.02 -16.97 -4.07
C LEU A 69 -0.70 -15.90 -4.94
N PRO A 70 -1.45 -16.30 -5.98
CA PRO A 70 -2.14 -15.34 -6.84
C PRO A 70 -3.45 -14.87 -6.16
N LYS A 71 -4.06 -13.78 -6.63
CA LYS A 71 -5.27 -13.24 -5.99
C LYS A 71 -6.45 -14.23 -6.00
N GLU A 72 -6.48 -15.12 -6.99
CA GLU A 72 -7.51 -16.13 -7.20
C GLU A 72 -7.51 -17.15 -6.06
N PHE A 73 -6.35 -17.43 -5.46
CA PHE A 73 -6.26 -18.25 -4.26
C PHE A 73 -7.02 -17.59 -3.10
N TYR A 74 -6.72 -16.32 -2.82
CA TYR A 74 -7.38 -15.58 -1.77
C TYR A 74 -8.89 -15.42 -2.01
N ALA A 75 -9.29 -15.23 -3.27
CA ALA A 75 -10.71 -15.14 -3.64
C ALA A 75 -11.43 -16.48 -3.44
N ALA A 76 -10.83 -17.60 -3.85
CA ALA A 76 -11.41 -18.94 -3.70
C ALA A 76 -11.58 -19.35 -2.22
N PHE A 77 -10.61 -19.00 -1.38
CA PHE A 77 -10.61 -19.32 0.05
C PHE A 77 -11.05 -18.15 0.95
N TRP A 78 -11.73 -17.14 0.39
CA TRP A 78 -12.11 -15.94 1.13
C TRP A 78 -12.92 -16.23 2.41
N HIS A 79 -13.82 -17.21 2.35
CA HIS A 79 -14.63 -17.64 3.49
C HIS A 79 -13.79 -18.14 4.68
N LEU A 80 -12.57 -18.63 4.40
CA LEU A 80 -11.63 -19.11 5.40
C LEU A 80 -10.64 -18.01 5.81
N LEU A 81 -10.06 -17.32 4.83
CA LEU A 81 -8.92 -16.41 5.03
C LEU A 81 -9.33 -14.95 5.31
N GLY A 82 -10.55 -14.54 4.94
CA GLY A 82 -10.98 -13.15 5.04
C GLY A 82 -10.85 -12.54 6.43
N PRO A 83 -11.33 -13.21 7.51
CA PRO A 83 -11.17 -12.73 8.87
C PRO A 83 -9.71 -12.55 9.29
N ASP A 84 -8.85 -13.52 8.97
CA ASP A 84 -7.42 -13.48 9.30
C ASP A 84 -6.70 -12.35 8.54
N LEU A 85 -7.01 -12.18 7.25
CA LEU A 85 -6.47 -11.10 6.43
C LEU A 85 -6.87 -9.72 6.97
N LEU A 86 -8.11 -9.56 7.43
CA LEU A 86 -8.58 -8.33 8.04
C LEU A 86 -7.78 -7.98 9.30
N GLU A 87 -7.52 -8.97 10.17
CA GLU A 87 -6.72 -8.78 11.38
C GLU A 87 -5.29 -8.37 11.04
N VAL A 88 -4.69 -9.01 10.03
CA VAL A 88 -3.37 -8.63 9.52
C VAL A 88 -3.39 -7.18 9.07
N TYR A 89 -4.29 -6.78 8.16
CA TYR A 89 -4.32 -5.41 7.63
C TYR A 89 -4.54 -4.35 8.72
N ARG A 90 -5.45 -4.60 9.67
CA ARG A 90 -5.66 -3.70 10.82
C ARG A 90 -4.41 -3.56 11.68
N THR A 91 -3.73 -4.66 11.95
CA THR A 91 -2.47 -4.65 12.70
C THR A 91 -1.40 -3.85 11.95
N LEU A 92 -1.28 -4.02 10.63
CA LEU A 92 -0.32 -3.30 9.80
C LEU A 92 -0.58 -1.80 9.80
N LEU A 93 -1.83 -1.38 9.64
CA LEU A 93 -2.23 0.03 9.65
C LEU A 93 -1.99 0.68 11.01
N LYS A 94 -2.35 -0.01 12.11
CA LYS A 94 -2.10 0.48 13.47
C LYS A 94 -0.61 0.60 13.80
N ARG A 95 0.22 -0.31 13.27
CA ARG A 95 1.68 -0.29 13.48
C ARG A 95 2.40 0.69 12.54
N GLY A 96 1.81 1.02 11.39
CA GLY A 96 2.45 1.81 10.34
C GLY A 96 3.62 1.11 9.63
N ALA A 97 3.68 -0.23 9.69
CA ALA A 97 4.78 -1.00 9.11
C ALA A 97 4.34 -2.39 8.65
N LEU A 98 4.86 -2.83 7.51
CA LEU A 98 4.66 -4.18 6.98
C LEU A 98 5.27 -5.25 7.89
N SER A 99 4.67 -6.45 7.89
CA SER A 99 5.22 -7.61 8.59
C SER A 99 6.54 -8.05 7.95
N ALA A 100 7.34 -8.83 8.67
CA ALA A 100 8.66 -9.25 8.18
C ALA A 100 8.58 -10.04 6.87
N SER A 101 7.58 -10.91 6.70
CA SER A 101 7.36 -11.66 5.47
C SER A 101 6.95 -10.76 4.30
N MET A 102 6.17 -9.71 4.54
CA MET A 102 5.68 -8.82 3.48
C MET A 102 6.71 -7.79 2.99
N ARG A 103 7.86 -7.66 3.64
CA ARG A 103 8.90 -6.72 3.24
C ARG A 103 9.77 -7.34 2.13
N PRO A 104 10.13 -6.57 1.09
CA PRO A 104 11.14 -7.00 0.14
C PRO A 104 12.43 -7.35 0.88
N CYS A 105 13.16 -8.35 0.37
CA CYS A 105 14.51 -8.64 0.83
C CYS A 105 15.43 -7.54 0.29
N THR A 106 15.41 -6.35 0.88
CA THR A 106 16.46 -5.34 0.64
C THR A 106 17.63 -5.66 1.58
N PRO A 107 18.85 -5.91 1.06
CA PRO A 107 20.03 -5.90 1.90
C PRO A 107 20.15 -4.52 2.55
N ALA A 108 20.47 -4.51 3.84
CA ALA A 108 20.71 -3.31 4.63
C ALA A 108 21.93 -2.54 4.12
#